data_AF-A0A844XEJ2-F1
#
_entry.id   AF-A0A844XEJ2-F1
#
_cell.length_a   1.000
_cell.length_b   1.000
_cell.length_c   1.000
_cell.angle_alpha   90.00
_cell.angle_beta   90.00
_cell.angle_gamma   90.00
#
_symmetry.space_group_name_H-M   'P 1'
#
loop_
_entity.id
_entity.type
_entity.pdbx_description
1 polymer ?
#
loop_
_entity_poly.entity_id
_entity_poly.type
_entity_poly.pdbx_seq_one_letter_code
_entity_poly.pdbx_strand_id
1 'polypeptide(L)'
;MIRLATALALLAAPVMAIPAIAAAQTPPPQLNLDQRMLLRCSAAFAMISFGQENGNAEAMQYPTMEKRGREFFVRASARVMDEAGLDRSQIEAALSAEAQDLVDTNTLEEVMPACLTLLPAE
;
A
#
# COMPACT_ATOMS: atom_id res chain seq x y z
N MET A 1 29.88 -46.85 43.58
CA MET A 1 28.57 -46.80 44.25
C MET A 1 27.75 -45.68 43.60
N ILE A 2 26.63 -46.06 42.94
CA ILE A 2 25.37 -45.31 42.75
C ILE A 2 25.49 -43.96 42.00
N ARG A 3 25.36 -43.90 40.66
CA ARG A 3 24.11 -43.73 39.86
C ARG A 3 23.10 -42.72 40.42
N LEU A 4 23.04 -41.52 39.83
CA LEU A 4 21.76 -40.80 39.65
C LEU A 4 21.65 -40.32 38.19
N ALA A 5 20.80 -41.02 37.44
CA ALA A 5 20.35 -40.61 36.13
C ALA A 5 19.11 -39.75 36.31
N THR A 6 19.19 -38.48 35.94
CA THR A 6 18.06 -37.54 35.99
C THR A 6 17.22 -37.76 34.75
N ALA A 7 16.11 -38.49 34.90
CA ALA A 7 15.11 -38.66 33.85
C ALA A 7 14.29 -37.38 33.71
N LEU A 8 14.55 -36.60 32.65
CA LEU A 8 13.72 -35.46 32.28
C LEU A 8 12.54 -35.98 31.44
N ALA A 9 11.37 -36.07 32.07
CA ALA A 9 10.14 -36.51 31.43
C ALA A 9 9.68 -35.47 30.39
N LEU A 10 9.69 -35.86 29.10
CA LEU A 10 9.04 -35.11 28.03
C LEU A 10 7.51 -35.22 28.20
N LEU A 11 6.87 -34.11 28.55
CA LEU A 11 5.42 -33.92 28.41
C LEU A 11 5.12 -33.59 26.94
N ALA A 12 4.61 -34.57 26.21
CA ALA A 12 4.06 -34.38 24.87
C ALA A 12 2.67 -33.72 24.96
N ALA A 13 2.57 -32.44 24.62
CA ALA A 13 1.30 -31.75 24.45
C ALA A 13 0.68 -32.10 23.07
N PRO A 14 -0.64 -32.32 22.97
CA PRO A 14 -1.29 -32.60 21.70
C PRO A 14 -1.39 -31.31 20.88
N VAL A 15 -0.73 -31.28 19.72
CA VAL A 15 -0.88 -30.23 18.72
C VAL A 15 -2.25 -30.40 18.06
N MET A 16 -3.21 -29.55 18.43
CA MET A 16 -4.45 -29.43 17.66
C MET A 16 -4.12 -28.81 16.31
N ALA A 17 -4.32 -29.57 15.23
CA ALA A 17 -4.18 -29.08 13.87
C ALA A 17 -5.31 -28.07 13.57
N ILE A 18 -4.97 -26.79 13.49
CA ILE A 18 -5.87 -25.75 12.98
C ILE A 18 -5.89 -25.88 11.46
N PRO A 19 -7.06 -26.01 10.80
CA PRO A 19 -7.13 -26.03 9.36
C PRO A 19 -6.68 -24.67 8.83
N ALA A 20 -5.59 -24.67 8.05
CA ALA A 20 -5.13 -23.48 7.35
C ALA A 20 -6.18 -23.11 6.29
N ILE A 21 -6.91 -22.01 6.52
CA ILE A 21 -7.77 -21.43 5.49
C ILE A 21 -6.82 -20.81 4.47
N ALA A 22 -6.62 -21.47 3.34
CA ALA A 22 -5.88 -20.90 2.22
C ALA A 22 -6.67 -19.68 1.73
N ALA A 23 -6.11 -18.47 1.93
CA ALA A 23 -6.67 -17.26 1.34
C ALA A 23 -6.72 -17.44 -0.17
N ALA A 24 -7.92 -17.51 -0.73
CA ALA A 24 -8.10 -17.55 -2.17
C ALA A 24 -7.47 -16.29 -2.76
N GLN A 25 -6.40 -16.47 -3.54
CA GLN A 25 -5.74 -15.37 -4.22
C GLN A 25 -6.67 -14.91 -5.35
N THR A 26 -7.45 -13.86 -5.08
CA THR A 26 -8.20 -13.18 -6.13
C THR A 26 -7.18 -12.65 -7.15
N PRO A 27 -7.34 -12.92 -8.46
CA PRO A 27 -6.45 -12.36 -9.48
C PRO A 27 -6.37 -10.84 -9.33
N PRO A 28 -5.19 -10.23 -9.51
CA PRO A 28 -5.07 -8.79 -9.40
C PRO A 28 -6.01 -8.11 -10.41
N PRO A 29 -6.71 -7.05 -10.00
CA PRO A 29 -7.63 -6.35 -10.88
C PRO A 29 -6.89 -5.82 -12.11
N GLN A 30 -7.45 -6.06 -13.30
CA GLN A 30 -6.88 -5.57 -14.55
C GLN A 30 -7.25 -4.09 -14.73
N LEU A 31 -6.33 -3.21 -14.34
CA LEU A 31 -6.46 -1.77 -14.54
C LEU A 31 -5.85 -1.35 -15.88
N ASN A 32 -6.59 -0.51 -16.63
CA ASN A 32 -6.04 0.13 -17.82
C ASN A 32 -4.98 1.20 -17.44
N LEU A 33 -4.30 1.76 -18.45
CA LEU A 33 -3.20 2.71 -18.19
C LEU A 33 -3.65 3.96 -17.43
N ASP A 34 -4.81 4.53 -17.77
CA ASP A 34 -5.33 5.73 -17.13
C ASP A 34 -5.70 5.45 -15.67
N GLN A 35 -6.33 4.32 -15.39
CA GLN A 35 -6.70 3.92 -14.03
C GLN A 35 -5.47 3.67 -13.15
N ARG A 36 -4.44 3.01 -13.68
CA ARG A 36 -3.17 2.83 -12.96
C ARG A 36 -2.51 4.17 -12.68
N MET A 37 -2.49 5.07 -13.67
CA MET A 37 -1.92 6.41 -13.49
C MET A 37 -2.63 7.20 -12.38
N LEU A 38 -3.97 7.12 -12.29
CA LEU A 38 -4.74 7.72 -11.20
C LEU A 38 -4.33 7.18 -9.82
N LEU A 39 -4.18 5.85 -9.68
CA LEU A 39 -3.77 5.24 -8.42
C LEU A 39 -2.29 5.53 -8.09
N ARG A 40 -1.41 5.52 -9.09
CA ARG A 40 0.02 5.84 -8.94
C ARG A 40 0.23 7.27 -8.44
N CYS A 41 -0.48 8.24 -9.02
CA CYS A 41 -0.41 9.61 -8.55
C CYS A 41 -1.05 9.80 -7.17
N SER A 42 -2.11 9.04 -6.85
CA SER A 42 -2.69 9.04 -5.51
C SER A 42 -1.70 8.53 -4.47
N ALA A 43 -0.99 7.44 -4.76
CA ALA A 43 0.08 6.89 -3.92
C ALA A 43 1.25 7.88 -3.77
N ALA A 44 1.72 8.47 -4.86
CA ALA A 44 2.80 9.46 -4.84
C ALA A 44 2.44 10.67 -3.95
N PHE A 45 1.24 11.23 -4.07
CA PHE A 45 0.80 12.33 -3.21
C PHE A 45 0.67 11.94 -1.75
N ALA A 46 0.21 10.72 -1.45
CA ALA A 46 0.16 10.22 -0.08
C ALA A 46 1.57 10.09 0.51
N MET A 47 2.55 9.60 -0.25
CA MET A 47 3.96 9.53 0.18
C MET A 47 4.55 10.91 0.44
N ILE A 48 4.28 11.89 -0.44
CA ILE A 48 4.70 13.28 -0.23
C ILE A 48 4.03 13.88 1.02
N SER A 49 2.72 13.69 1.20
CA SER A 49 2.00 14.16 2.40
C SER A 49 2.61 13.57 3.67
N PHE A 50 2.87 12.26 3.68
CA PHE A 50 3.52 11.59 4.81
C PHE A 50 4.93 12.15 5.05
N GLY A 51 5.72 12.39 4.00
CA GLY A 51 7.02 13.03 4.12
C GLY A 51 6.94 14.45 4.71
N GLN A 52 5.97 15.25 4.27
CA GLN A 52 5.72 16.60 4.80
C GLN A 52 5.36 16.57 6.28
N GLU A 53 4.47 15.66 6.69
CA GLU A 53 4.08 15.46 8.09
C GLU A 53 5.27 15.08 9.00
N ASN A 54 6.28 14.41 8.43
CA ASN A 54 7.47 13.97 9.14
C ASN A 54 8.69 14.90 8.96
N GLY A 55 8.52 16.06 8.32
CA GLY A 55 9.60 17.03 8.13
C GLY A 55 10.67 16.58 7.14
N ASN A 56 10.37 15.67 6.22
CA ASN A 56 11.29 15.24 5.17
C ASN A 56 11.57 16.40 4.20
N ALA A 57 12.85 16.75 4.04
CA ALA A 57 13.26 17.92 3.26
C ALA A 57 12.93 17.81 1.75
N GLU A 58 12.98 16.60 1.17
CA GLU A 58 12.64 16.37 -0.24
C GLU A 58 11.14 16.53 -0.46
N ALA A 59 10.31 15.98 0.43
CA ALA A 59 8.86 16.13 0.38
C ALA A 59 8.40 17.59 0.52
N MET A 60 9.17 18.40 1.24
CA MET A 60 8.92 19.84 1.40
C MET A 60 9.22 20.67 0.14
N GLN A 61 9.85 20.08 -0.89
CA GLN A 61 10.06 20.76 -2.17
C GLN A 61 8.79 20.77 -3.04
N TYR A 62 7.81 19.94 -2.70
CA TYR A 62 6.53 19.86 -3.41
C TYR A 62 5.46 20.77 -2.75
N PRO A 63 4.39 21.13 -3.49
CA PRO A 63 3.24 21.81 -2.90
C PRO A 63 2.64 21.03 -1.72
N THR A 64 1.97 21.73 -0.81
CA THR A 64 1.31 21.08 0.34
C THR A 64 0.22 20.11 -0.13
N MET A 65 0.33 18.84 0.28
CA MET A 65 -0.60 17.78 -0.16
C MET A 65 -1.83 17.62 0.72
N GLU A 66 -1.86 18.24 1.90
CA GLU A 66 -2.93 18.06 2.90
C GLU A 66 -4.34 18.20 2.30
N LYS A 67 -4.62 19.31 1.60
CA LYS A 67 -5.95 19.54 1.02
C LYS A 67 -6.10 18.93 -0.37
N ARG A 68 -5.28 19.36 -1.32
CA ARG A 68 -5.42 19.04 -2.75
C ARG A 68 -5.07 17.58 -3.06
N GLY A 69 -4.04 17.04 -2.40
CA GLY A 69 -3.66 15.62 -2.52
C GLY A 69 -4.75 14.70 -1.96
N ARG A 70 -5.34 15.04 -0.80
CA ARG A 70 -6.48 14.30 -0.23
C ARG A 70 -7.72 14.35 -1.12
N GLU A 71 -8.05 15.52 -1.68
CA GLU A 71 -9.17 15.62 -2.63
C GLU A 71 -8.93 14.76 -3.87
N PHE A 72 -7.72 14.83 -4.45
CA PHE A 72 -7.35 13.99 -5.58
C PHE A 72 -7.49 12.51 -5.25
N PHE A 73 -6.93 12.06 -4.12
CA PHE A 73 -6.99 10.67 -3.67
C PHE A 73 -8.43 10.15 -3.62
N VAL A 74 -9.35 10.90 -3.01
CA VAL A 74 -10.76 10.50 -2.88
C VAL A 74 -11.42 10.40 -4.24
N ARG A 75 -11.26 11.42 -5.10
CA ARG A 75 -11.90 11.49 -6.42
C ARG A 75 -11.35 10.43 -7.38
N ALA A 76 -10.04 10.25 -7.40
CA ALA A 76 -9.36 9.26 -8.22
C ALA A 76 -9.74 7.83 -7.80
N SER A 77 -9.71 7.52 -6.50
CA SER A 77 -10.08 6.20 -5.99
C SER A 77 -11.53 5.87 -6.29
N ALA A 78 -12.47 6.80 -6.03
CA ALA A 78 -13.88 6.60 -6.35
C ALA A 78 -14.11 6.37 -7.85
N ARG A 79 -13.44 7.16 -8.70
CA ARG A 79 -13.51 6.98 -10.16
C ARG A 79 -13.03 5.60 -10.60
N VAL A 80 -11.91 5.12 -10.06
CA VAL A 80 -11.38 3.79 -10.40
C VAL A 80 -12.30 2.68 -9.88
N MET A 81 -12.89 2.82 -8.70
CA MET A 81 -13.92 1.88 -8.20
C MET A 81 -15.08 1.76 -9.18
N ASP A 82 -15.62 2.89 -9.63
CA ASP A 82 -16.78 2.93 -10.52
C ASP A 82 -16.43 2.40 -11.92
N GLU A 83 -15.30 2.81 -12.50
CA GLU A 83 -14.91 2.45 -13.87
C GLU A 83 -14.37 1.02 -14.01
N ALA A 84 -13.67 0.50 -12.99
CA ALA A 84 -13.07 -0.83 -13.01
C ALA A 84 -13.86 -1.86 -12.19
N GLY A 85 -14.97 -1.46 -11.55
CA GLY A 85 -15.81 -2.34 -10.74
C GLY A 85 -15.09 -2.89 -9.50
N LEU A 86 -14.18 -2.10 -8.92
CA LEU A 86 -13.39 -2.52 -7.77
C LEU A 86 -14.07 -2.16 -6.46
N ASP A 87 -13.97 -3.06 -5.49
CA ASP A 87 -14.31 -2.74 -4.12
C ASP A 87 -13.18 -2.01 -3.39
N ARG A 88 -13.47 -1.58 -2.16
CA ARG A 88 -12.51 -0.85 -1.33
C ARG A 88 -11.23 -1.63 -1.07
N SER A 89 -11.33 -2.92 -0.78
CA SER A 89 -10.17 -3.76 -0.45
C SER A 89 -9.25 -3.95 -1.67
N GLN A 90 -9.84 -4.04 -2.86
CA GLN A 90 -9.11 -4.13 -4.12
C GLN A 90 -8.40 -2.81 -4.45
N ILE A 91 -9.02 -1.66 -4.17
CA ILE A 91 -8.38 -0.34 -4.30
C ILE A 91 -7.24 -0.16 -3.31
N GLU A 92 -7.43 -0.56 -2.05
CA GLU A 92 -6.38 -0.50 -1.02
C GLU A 92 -5.17 -1.35 -1.43
N ALA A 93 -5.40 -2.56 -1.95
CA ALA A 93 -4.36 -3.42 -2.48
C ALA A 93 -3.65 -2.80 -3.71
N ALA A 94 -4.41 -2.23 -4.65
CA ALA A 94 -3.85 -1.59 -5.84
C ALA A 94 -3.02 -0.34 -5.52
N LEU A 95 -3.50 0.52 -4.61
CA LEU A 95 -2.76 1.69 -4.12
C LEU A 95 -1.47 1.28 -3.40
N SER A 96 -1.54 0.22 -2.57
CA SER A 96 -0.37 -0.31 -1.87
C SER A 96 0.66 -0.86 -2.86
N ALA A 97 0.20 -1.52 -3.93
CA ALA A 97 1.07 -2.01 -4.98
C ALA A 97 1.77 -0.88 -5.75
N GLU A 98 1.05 0.20 -6.10
CA GLU A 98 1.67 1.37 -6.75
C GLU A 98 2.66 2.09 -5.81
N ALA A 99 2.34 2.23 -4.53
CA ALA A 99 3.25 2.81 -3.54
C ALA A 99 4.52 1.95 -3.38
N GLN A 100 4.36 0.63 -3.31
CA GLN A 100 5.48 -0.30 -3.21
C GLN A 100 6.35 -0.25 -4.47
N ASP A 101 5.75 -0.23 -5.66
CA ASP A 101 6.49 -0.10 -6.92
C ASP A 101 7.29 1.21 -7.00
N LEU A 102 6.71 2.34 -6.57
CA LEU A 102 7.41 3.62 -6.50
C LEU A 102 8.64 3.57 -5.59
N VAL A 103 8.55 2.86 -4.47
CA VAL A 103 9.66 2.63 -3.53
C VAL A 103 10.70 1.69 -4.14
N ASP A 104 10.27 0.53 -4.64
CA ASP A 104 11.16 -0.52 -5.16
C ASP A 104 11.97 -0.05 -6.37
N THR A 105 11.36 0.78 -7.21
CA THR A 105 12.00 1.35 -8.40
C THR A 105 12.67 2.69 -8.12
N ASN A 106 12.46 3.30 -6.95
CA ASN A 106 12.92 4.63 -6.60
C ASN A 106 12.54 5.71 -7.64
N THR A 107 11.28 5.66 -8.12
CA THR A 107 10.78 6.52 -9.21
C THR A 107 9.83 7.63 -8.73
N LEU A 108 9.73 7.88 -7.42
CA LEU A 108 8.82 8.91 -6.88
C LEU A 108 9.11 10.29 -7.50
N GLU A 109 10.37 10.74 -7.52
CA GLU A 109 10.72 12.04 -8.10
C GLU A 109 10.42 12.12 -9.60
N GLU A 110 10.59 11.02 -10.33
CA GLU A 110 10.35 10.95 -11.77
C GLU A 110 8.86 11.11 -12.13
N VAL A 111 7.96 10.54 -11.33
CA VAL A 111 6.52 10.57 -11.62
C VAL A 111 5.85 11.87 -11.19
N MET A 112 6.42 12.57 -10.21
CA MET A 112 5.80 13.73 -9.59
C MET A 112 5.49 14.88 -10.57
N PRO A 113 6.36 15.27 -11.51
CA PRO A 113 6.05 16.31 -12.50
C PRO A 113 4.76 16.04 -13.29
N ALA A 114 4.53 14.79 -13.68
CA ALA A 114 3.31 14.38 -14.38
C ALA A 114 2.12 14.35 -13.43
N CYS A 115 2.27 13.81 -12.22
CA CYS A 115 1.19 13.76 -11.25
C CYS A 115 0.68 15.14 -10.85
N LEU A 116 1.59 16.11 -10.64
CA LEU A 116 1.23 17.48 -10.24
C LEU A 116 0.27 18.18 -11.21
N THR A 117 0.27 17.81 -12.50
CA THR A 117 -0.68 18.38 -13.47
C THR A 117 -2.13 17.95 -13.23
N LEU A 118 -2.34 16.93 -12.40
CA LEU A 118 -3.65 16.36 -12.08
C LEU A 118 -4.21 16.85 -10.75
N LEU A 119 -3.42 17.60 -9.97
CA LEU A 119 -3.92 18.19 -8.74
C LEU A 119 -5.11 19.11 -9.04
N PRO A 120 -6.19 19.04 -8.26
CA PRO A 120 -7.30 19.99 -8.35
C PRO A 120 -6.80 21.44 -8.30
N ALA A 121 -7.50 22.35 -8.97
CA ALA A 121 -7.22 23.79 -8.88
C ALA A 121 -7.41 24.31 -7.45
N GLU A 122 -6.80 25.46 -7.14
CA GLU A 122 -6.87 26.11 -5.82
C GLU A 122 -8.21 26.80 -5.54
#